data_AF-A0A6C2U879-F1
#
_entry.id   AF-A0A6C2U879-F1
#
_cell.length_a   1.000
_cell.length_b   1.000
_cell.length_c   1.000
_cell.angle_alpha   90.00
_cell.angle_beta   90.00
_cell.angle_gamma   90.00
#
_symmetry.space_group_name_H-M   'P 1'
#
loop_
_entity.id
_entity.type
_entity.pdbx_description
1 polymer ?
#
loop_
_entity_poly.entity_id
_entity_poly.type
_entity_poly.pdbx_seq_one_letter_code
_entity_poly.pdbx_strand_id
1 'polypeptide(L)'
;MHAALAAGISRPQLYSLRDRGDIELVSRGVYRLSDLPALGNPDLVTVSLRCPEAVVCLVSALSFHEITGQIPYEVSVAVPRNTSLLRLDYPPLDARWFAGAAYDSGIETHVVDGVRVQVYSPE
;
A
#
# COMPACT_ATOMS: atom_id res chain seq x y z
N MET A 1 -0.09 -8.45 -8.65
CA MET A 1 -0.42 -9.47 -9.67
C MET A 1 -0.04 -9.06 -11.11
N HIS A 2 -0.26 -7.80 -11.51
CA HIS A 2 0.05 -7.32 -12.87
C HIS A 2 1.57 -7.37 -13.21
N ALA A 3 2.44 -7.04 -12.25
CA ALA A 3 3.89 -7.01 -12.45
C ALA A 3 4.52 -8.38 -12.78
N ALA A 4 4.06 -9.47 -12.14
CA ALA A 4 4.60 -10.81 -12.38
C ALA A 4 4.24 -11.36 -13.76
N LEU A 5 3.01 -11.09 -14.23
CA LEU A 5 2.59 -11.45 -15.59
C LEU A 5 3.35 -10.64 -16.63
N ALA A 6 3.60 -9.35 -16.37
CA ALA A 6 4.44 -8.50 -17.22
C ALA A 6 5.90 -8.97 -17.27
N ALA A 7 6.40 -9.59 -16.20
CA ALA A 7 7.72 -10.21 -16.15
C ALA A 7 7.76 -11.64 -16.77
N GLY A 8 6.67 -12.11 -17.37
CA GLY A 8 6.59 -13.44 -17.99
C GLY A 8 6.44 -14.60 -17.01
N ILE A 9 6.15 -14.33 -15.74
CA ILE A 9 5.94 -15.36 -14.71
C ILE A 9 4.49 -15.83 -14.77
N SER A 10 4.30 -17.09 -15.15
CA SER A 10 2.97 -17.71 -15.17
C SER A 10 2.42 -17.97 -13.76
N ARG A 11 1.10 -18.02 -13.62
CA ARG A 11 0.41 -18.33 -12.34
C ARG A 11 0.93 -19.62 -11.66
N PRO A 12 1.12 -20.76 -12.35
CA PRO A 12 1.66 -21.96 -11.72
C PRO A 12 3.12 -21.79 -11.27
N GLN A 13 3.96 -21.05 -12.02
CA GLN A 13 5.32 -20.74 -11.56
C GLN A 13 5.30 -19.92 -10.27
N LEU A 14 4.39 -18.96 -10.18
CA LEU A 14 4.25 -18.14 -8.98
C LEU A 14 3.82 -18.96 -7.76
N TYR A 15 2.88 -19.90 -7.93
CA TYR A 15 2.53 -20.83 -6.85
C TYR A 15 3.67 -21.77 -6.49
N SER A 16 4.46 -22.24 -7.47
CA SER A 16 5.62 -23.09 -7.21
C SER A 16 6.73 -22.34 -6.45
N LEU A 17 6.99 -21.06 -6.77
CA LEU A 17 7.94 -20.22 -6.04
C LEU A 17 7.48 -20.00 -4.59
N ARG A 18 6.18 -19.81 -4.38
CA ARG A 18 5.61 -19.69 -3.03
C ARG A 18 5.78 -20.99 -2.25
N ASP A 19 5.47 -22.13 -2.87
CA ASP A 19 5.55 -23.45 -2.23
C ASP A 19 6.99 -23.82 -1.85
N ARG A 20 7.96 -23.37 -2.65
CA ARG A 20 9.40 -23.49 -2.38
C ARG A 20 9.91 -22.52 -1.31
N GLY A 21 9.10 -21.54 -0.90
CA GLY A 21 9.49 -20.50 0.05
C GLY A 21 10.34 -19.39 -0.54
N ASP A 22 10.51 -19.32 -1.87
CA ASP A 22 11.24 -18.23 -2.54
C ASP A 22 10.48 -16.89 -2.46
N ILE A 23 9.14 -16.96 -2.40
CA ILE A 23 8.27 -15.80 -2.21
C ILE A 23 7.26 -16.04 -1.10
N GLU A 24 6.90 -14.97 -0.40
CA GLU A 24 5.86 -14.95 0.63
C GLU A 24 4.68 -14.07 0.23
N LEU A 25 3.50 -14.40 0.73
CA LEU A 25 2.27 -13.64 0.47
C LEU A 25 2.16 -12.51 1.51
N VAL A 26 2.27 -11.27 1.06
CA VAL A 26 2.10 -10.07 1.92
C VAL A 26 0.61 -9.76 2.08
N SER A 27 -0.13 -9.79 0.97
CA SER A 27 -1.59 -9.68 0.94
C SER A 27 -2.09 -10.40 -0.30
N ARG A 28 -3.40 -10.67 -0.40
CA ARG A 28 -3.99 -11.35 -1.56
C ARG A 28 -3.47 -10.67 -2.84
N GLY A 29 -2.84 -11.41 -3.77
CA GLY A 29 -2.34 -10.86 -5.04
C GLY A 29 -1.06 -10.00 -4.97
N VAL A 30 -0.46 -9.86 -3.79
CA VAL A 30 0.81 -9.16 -3.53
C VAL A 30 1.79 -10.15 -2.89
N TYR A 31 2.92 -10.35 -3.56
CA TYR A 31 3.95 -11.30 -3.16
C TYR A 31 5.27 -10.56 -3.04
N ARG A 32 6.11 -10.93 -2.07
CA ARG A 32 7.48 -10.43 -1.95
C ARG A 32 8.46 -11.60 -1.96
N LEU A 33 9.71 -11.35 -2.31
CA LEU A 33 10.78 -12.34 -2.16
C LEU A 33 11.06 -12.54 -0.67
N SER A 34 11.21 -13.80 -0.25
CA SER A 34 11.46 -14.15 1.15
C SER A 34 12.86 -13.76 1.63
N ASP A 35 13.78 -13.51 0.70
CA ASP A 35 15.15 -13.06 0.97
C ASP A 35 15.23 -11.55 1.30
N LEU A 36 14.17 -10.80 1.02
CA LEU A 36 14.12 -9.37 1.35
C LEU A 36 13.91 -9.16 2.85
N PRO A 37 14.47 -8.07 3.42
CA PRO A 37 14.21 -7.70 4.80
C PRO A 37 12.70 -7.52 5.05
N ALA A 38 12.30 -7.70 6.31
CA ALA A 38 10.92 -7.49 6.72
C ALA A 38 10.48 -6.06 6.35
N LEU A 39 9.30 -5.95 5.75
CA LEU A 39 8.70 -4.66 5.39
C LEU A 39 8.60 -3.79 6.63
N GLY A 40 9.07 -2.55 6.54
CA GLY A 40 8.94 -1.58 7.63
C GLY A 40 7.47 -1.24 7.89
N ASN A 41 6.70 -1.09 6.81
CA ASN A 41 5.27 -0.79 6.85
C ASN A 41 4.50 -1.64 5.82
N PRO A 42 4.24 -2.93 6.12
CA PRO A 42 3.58 -3.84 5.18
C PRO A 42 2.18 -3.37 4.77
N ASP A 43 1.50 -2.67 5.67
CA ASP A 43 0.16 -2.12 5.43
C ASP A 43 0.19 -1.04 4.36
N LEU A 44 1.02 -0.01 4.53
CA LEU A 44 1.14 1.11 3.58
C LEU A 44 1.59 0.64 2.20
N VAL A 45 2.54 -0.30 2.17
CA VAL A 45 3.02 -0.93 0.93
C VAL A 45 1.87 -1.68 0.24
N THR A 46 1.10 -2.47 0.98
CA THR A 46 -0.06 -3.20 0.45
C THR A 46 -1.10 -2.24 -0.12
N VAL A 47 -1.44 -1.18 0.61
CA VAL A 47 -2.42 -0.20 0.18
C VAL A 47 -1.96 0.51 -1.09
N SER A 48 -0.71 0.95 -1.16
CA SER A 48 -0.16 1.67 -2.32
C SER A 48 -0.07 0.78 -3.56
N LEU A 49 0.25 -0.51 -3.40
CA LEU A 49 0.28 -1.46 -4.52
C LEU A 49 -1.11 -1.82 -5.04
N ARG A 50 -2.12 -1.82 -4.16
CA ARG A 50 -3.49 -2.18 -4.53
C ARG A 50 -4.29 -0.98 -5.02
N CYS A 51 -4.13 0.15 -4.37
CA CYS A 51 -4.82 1.40 -4.64
C CYS A 51 -3.76 2.49 -4.92
N PRO A 52 -3.18 2.54 -6.12
CA PRO A 52 -2.11 3.50 -6.44
C PRO A 52 -2.57 4.96 -6.38
N GLU A 53 -3.87 5.22 -6.50
CA GLU A 53 -4.50 6.54 -6.35
C GLU A 53 -4.82 6.90 -4.88
N ALA A 54 -4.57 5.99 -3.93
CA ALA A 54 -4.80 6.26 -2.52
C ALA A 54 -3.62 7.04 -1.93
N VAL A 55 -3.94 8.11 -1.21
CA VAL A 55 -2.99 8.93 -0.46
C VAL A 55 -3.22 8.71 1.03
N VAL A 56 -2.20 8.30 1.75
CA VAL A 56 -2.26 8.07 3.20
C VAL A 56 -2.54 9.40 3.91
N CYS A 57 -3.53 9.42 4.81
CA CYS A 57 -4.00 10.63 5.48
C CYS A 57 -4.21 10.44 7.00
N LEU A 58 -4.57 11.51 7.70
CA LEU A 58 -4.96 11.51 9.12
C LEU A 58 -3.92 10.82 10.03
N VAL A 59 -4.38 9.97 10.95
CA VAL A 59 -3.55 9.25 11.92
C VAL A 59 -2.51 8.37 11.24
N SER A 60 -2.81 7.79 10.08
CA SER A 60 -1.85 6.98 9.33
C SER A 60 -0.73 7.83 8.75
N ALA A 61 -1.02 9.05 8.27
CA ALA A 61 0.01 9.98 7.82
C ALA A 61 0.85 10.49 8.99
N LEU A 62 0.24 10.84 10.11
CA LEU A 62 0.96 11.27 11.32
C LEU A 62 1.86 10.15 11.87
N SER A 63 1.37 8.91 11.85
CA SER A 63 2.13 7.74 12.30
C SER A 63 3.29 7.46 11.34
N PHE A 64 3.09 7.65 10.03
CA PHE A 64 4.14 7.54 9.02
C PHE A 64 5.27 8.56 9.24
N HIS A 65 4.91 9.80 9.57
CA HIS A 65 5.88 10.86 9.87
C HIS A 65 6.48 10.79 11.29
N GLU A 66 6.21 9.69 12.03
CA GLU A 66 6.65 9.48 13.42
C GLU A 66 6.21 10.61 14.39
N ILE A 67 5.16 11.36 14.03
CA ILE A 67 4.62 12.47 14.81
C ILE A 67 3.73 11.95 15.94
N THR A 68 3.11 10.79 15.76
CA THR A 68 2.33 10.11 16.78
C THR A 68 2.92 8.74 17.10
N GLY A 69 2.95 8.39 18.39
CA GLY A 69 3.25 7.04 18.85
C GLY A 69 2.03 6.09 18.80
N GLN A 70 0.88 6.58 18.34
CA GLN A 70 -0.31 5.74 18.18
C GLN A 70 -0.17 4.89 16.92
N ILE A 71 -0.23 3.57 17.10
CA ILE A 71 -0.27 2.62 15.99
C ILE A 71 -1.71 2.59 15.45
N PRO A 72 -1.95 3.00 14.18
CA PRO A 72 -3.28 2.98 13.61
C PRO A 72 -3.76 1.54 13.39
N TYR A 73 -4.97 1.22 13.82
CA TYR A 73 -5.59 -0.11 13.58
C TYR A 73 -6.08 -0.29 12.13
N GLU A 74 -6.30 0.82 11.45
CA GLU A 74 -6.78 0.90 10.06
C GLU A 74 -5.96 1.94 9.29
N VAL A 75 -5.78 1.71 7.99
CA VAL A 75 -5.04 2.64 7.13
C VAL A 75 -6.02 3.68 6.61
N SER A 76 -5.90 4.90 7.14
CA SER A 76 -6.63 6.07 6.65
C SER A 76 -6.06 6.51 5.31
N VAL A 77 -6.91 6.54 4.29
CA VAL A 77 -6.56 6.98 2.95
C VAL A 77 -7.56 7.97 2.38
N ALA A 78 -7.04 8.98 1.72
CA ALA A 78 -7.78 9.84 0.82
C ALA A 78 -7.73 9.26 -0.60
N VAL A 79 -8.85 9.29 -1.28
CA VAL A 79 -8.95 8.94 -2.70
C VAL A 79 -9.69 10.04 -3.48
N PRO A 80 -9.42 10.19 -4.78
CA PRO A 80 -10.18 11.10 -5.61
C PRO A 80 -11.65 10.71 -5.62
N ARG A 81 -12.53 11.71 -5.75
CA ARG A 81 -13.95 11.48 -5.96
C ARG A 81 -14.15 10.62 -7.20
N ASN A 82 -15.02 9.60 -7.08
CA ASN A 82 -15.30 8.60 -8.12
C ASN A 82 -14.26 7.47 -8.28
N THR A 83 -13.26 7.37 -7.39
CA THR A 83 -12.36 6.20 -7.34
C THR A 83 -13.05 5.03 -6.65
N SER A 84 -13.06 3.88 -7.34
CA SER A 84 -13.52 2.61 -6.78
C SER A 84 -12.37 1.91 -6.06
N LEU A 85 -12.48 1.80 -4.74
CA LEU A 85 -11.49 1.07 -3.94
C LEU A 85 -11.63 -0.44 -4.11
N LEU A 86 -10.49 -1.12 -4.20
CA LEU A 86 -10.46 -2.56 -4.13
C LEU A 86 -10.74 -3.00 -2.69
N ARG A 87 -11.67 -3.94 -2.54
CA ARG A 87 -11.93 -4.57 -1.24
C ARG A 87 -10.69 -5.35 -0.82
N LEU A 88 -9.94 -4.83 0.14
CA LEU A 88 -8.86 -5.53 0.81
C LEU A 88 -9.44 -6.42 1.91
N ASP A 89 -8.86 -7.60 2.06
CA ASP A 89 -9.14 -8.49 3.20
C ASP A 89 -8.38 -7.99 4.44
N TYR A 90 -7.15 -7.54 4.23
CA TYR A 90 -6.28 -6.87 5.19
C TYR A 90 -5.20 -6.05 4.45
N PRO A 91 -4.76 -4.89 4.98
CA PRO A 91 -5.24 -4.21 6.19
C PRO A 91 -6.66 -3.62 6.02
N PRO A 92 -7.39 -3.36 7.13
CA PRO A 92 -8.63 -2.58 7.06
C PRO A 92 -8.32 -1.16 6.59
N LEU A 93 -9.18 -0.66 5.71
CA LEU A 93 -9.04 0.67 5.10
C LEU A 93 -10.13 1.60 5.64
N ASP A 94 -9.72 2.79 6.04
CA ASP A 94 -10.62 3.93 6.25
C ASP A 94 -10.45 4.89 5.08
N ALA A 95 -11.41 4.86 4.18
CA ALA A 95 -11.34 5.60 2.94
C ALA A 95 -12.22 6.85 2.97
N ARG A 96 -11.64 7.98 2.63
CA ARG A 96 -12.35 9.25 2.45
C ARG A 96 -12.17 9.78 1.03
N TRP A 97 -13.28 10.12 0.40
CA TRP A 97 -13.28 10.73 -0.93
C TRP A 97 -13.15 12.23 -0.81
N PHE A 98 -12.11 12.78 -1.45
CA PHE A 98 -11.88 14.22 -1.55
C PHE A 98 -12.11 14.71 -2.99
N ALA A 99 -12.49 15.98 -3.13
CA ALA A 99 -12.78 16.58 -4.42
C ALA A 99 -11.84 17.76 -4.70
N GLY A 100 -11.35 17.84 -5.94
CA GLY A 100 -10.61 19.00 -6.45
C GLY A 100 -9.32 19.28 -5.69
N ALA A 101 -9.00 20.57 -5.54
CA ALA A 101 -7.74 21.04 -4.95
C ALA A 101 -7.49 20.57 -3.51
N ALA A 102 -8.55 20.20 -2.77
CA ALA A 102 -8.41 19.64 -1.42
C ALA A 102 -7.78 18.25 -1.40
N TYR A 103 -7.82 17.51 -2.50
CA TYR A 103 -7.10 16.24 -2.64
C TYR A 103 -5.63 16.49 -3.00
N ASP A 104 -5.35 17.38 -3.95
CA ASP A 104 -4.00 17.56 -4.52
C ASP A 104 -3.00 18.29 -3.59
N SER A 105 -3.49 19.11 -2.67
CA SER A 105 -2.65 19.93 -1.81
C SER A 105 -1.91 19.10 -0.75
N GLY A 106 -0.58 19.20 -0.71
CA GLY A 106 0.24 18.60 0.34
C GLY A 106 0.45 17.09 0.19
N ILE A 107 0.34 16.53 -1.02
CA ILE A 107 0.71 15.13 -1.26
C ILE A 107 2.22 15.03 -1.46
N GLU A 108 2.88 14.24 -0.61
CA GLU A 108 4.27 13.83 -0.78
C GLU A 108 4.36 12.37 -1.24
N THR A 109 5.35 12.07 -2.09
CA THR A 109 5.64 10.69 -2.47
C THR A 109 6.88 10.20 -1.76
N HIS A 110 6.72 9.17 -0.94
CA HIS A 110 7.80 8.48 -0.25
C HIS A 110 8.05 7.11 -0.88
N VAL A 111 9.28 6.62 -0.79
CA VAL A 111 9.62 5.25 -1.19
C VAL A 111 9.77 4.41 0.06
N VAL A 112 8.83 3.48 0.26
CA VAL A 112 8.79 2.55 1.39
C VAL A 112 9.00 1.15 0.83
N ASP A 113 10.09 0.48 1.22
CA ASP A 113 10.43 -0.86 0.75
C ASP A 113 10.42 -0.99 -0.79
N GLY A 114 10.88 0.05 -1.49
CA GLY A 114 10.91 0.11 -2.96
C GLY A 114 9.56 0.41 -3.63
N VAL A 115 8.50 0.63 -2.86
CA VAL A 115 7.16 0.99 -3.33
C VAL A 115 6.91 2.47 -3.12
N ARG A 116 6.35 3.14 -4.14
CA ARG A 116 5.91 4.53 -4.04
C ARG A 116 4.64 4.59 -3.21
N VAL A 117 4.70 5.28 -2.07
CA VAL A 117 3.59 5.54 -1.16
C VAL A 117 3.32 7.04 -1.20
N GLN A 118 2.07 7.41 -1.46
CA GLN A 118 1.64 8.82 -1.40
C GLN A 118 1.12 9.09 0.02
N VAL A 119 1.61 10.15 0.67
CA VAL A 119 1.27 10.52 2.04
C VAL A 119 1.04 12.02 2.12
N TYR A 120 0.05 12.47 2.88
CA TYR A 120 -0.07 13.91 3.14
C TYR A 120 1.05 14.41 4.04
N SER A 121 1.56 15.59 3.71
CA SER A 121 2.42 16.38 4.58
C SER A 121 1.68 16.74 5.86
N PRO A 122 2.39 16.79 7.01
CA PRO A 122 1.83 17.25 8.28
C PRO A 122 1.73 18.79 8.39
N GLU A 123 2.14 19.53 7.36
CA GLU A 123 2.25 21.00 7.32
C GLU A 123 0.93 21.75 7.09
#